data_AF-A0AAT9HI77-F1
#
_entry.id   AF-A0AAT9HI77-F1
#
_cell.length_a   1.000
_cell.length_b   1.000
_cell.length_c   1.000
_cell.angle_alpha   90.00
_cell.angle_beta   90.00
_cell.angle_gamma   90.00
#
_symmetry.space_group_name_H-M   'P 1'
#
loop_
_entity.id
_entity.type
_entity.pdbx_description
1 polymer ?
#
loop_
_entity_poly.entity_id
_entity_poly.type
_entity_poly.pdbx_seq_one_letter_code
_entity_poly.pdbx_strand_id
1 'polypeptide(L)'
;MRGDDNSGVFVGFPASDDPWSAVNKGYEIQIDATDAVDRTTGAVYSFQSANIKARDQVLRPPGQWNSYEIKVQGERLQVFLNGVKINDFTNKDPERSLTDGYIGLQNHGAGDQVSFRDIQLKELPS
;
A
#
# COMPACT_ATOMS: atom_id res chain seq x y z
N MET A 1 -6.81 -20.51 -3.04
CA MET A 1 -7.19 -19.11 -2.79
C MET A 1 -8.28 -18.75 -3.77
N ARG A 2 -9.35 -18.08 -3.32
CA ARG A 2 -10.45 -17.64 -4.20
C ARG A 2 -10.03 -16.48 -5.11
N GLY A 3 -8.96 -15.77 -4.73
CA GLY A 3 -8.27 -14.78 -5.55
C GLY A 3 -8.73 -13.35 -5.30
N ASP A 4 -9.63 -13.14 -4.35
CA ASP A 4 -10.24 -11.88 -3.93
C ASP A 4 -9.84 -11.46 -2.50
N ASP A 5 -8.75 -12.03 -1.98
CA ASP A 5 -8.25 -11.71 -0.64
C ASP A 5 -7.82 -10.22 -0.58
N ASN A 6 -8.31 -9.48 0.43
CA ASN A 6 -8.08 -8.06 0.61
C ASN A 6 -7.08 -7.77 1.75
N SER A 7 -6.09 -6.94 1.46
CA SER A 7 -5.04 -6.53 2.39
C SER A 7 -4.46 -5.17 1.96
N GLY A 8 -3.51 -4.67 2.74
CA GLY A 8 -2.81 -3.43 2.46
C GLY A 8 -1.56 -3.26 3.30
N VAL A 9 -0.70 -2.35 2.86
CA VAL A 9 0.41 -1.83 3.65
C VAL A 9 0.08 -0.39 4.03
N PHE A 10 0.08 -0.09 5.32
CA PHE A 10 -0.12 1.26 5.84
C PHE A 10 1.21 1.98 6.03
N VAL A 11 1.22 3.28 5.78
CA VAL A 11 2.33 4.20 6.08
C VAL A 11 1.83 5.51 6.66
N GLY A 12 2.63 6.15 7.52
CA GLY A 12 2.39 7.53 7.97
C GLY A 12 1.28 7.70 9.01
N PHE A 13 0.91 6.65 9.75
CA PHE A 13 -0.06 6.76 10.84
C PHE A 13 0.63 6.89 12.20
N PRO A 14 0.04 7.59 13.18
CA PRO A 14 0.63 7.76 14.51
C PRO A 14 0.45 6.51 15.38
N ALA A 15 1.27 6.38 16.43
CA ALA A 15 1.04 5.40 17.49
C ALA A 15 -0.34 5.63 18.11
N SER A 16 -1.12 4.57 18.24
CA SER A 16 -2.46 4.64 18.82
C SER A 16 -2.91 3.28 19.33
N ASP A 17 -3.80 3.31 20.32
CA ASP A 17 -4.61 2.18 20.78
C ASP A 17 -5.96 2.09 20.04
N ASP A 18 -6.32 3.09 19.24
CA ASP A 18 -7.47 3.05 18.34
C ASP A 18 -7.17 2.14 17.13
N PRO A 19 -7.90 1.03 16.93
CA PRO A 19 -7.71 0.15 15.78
C PRO A 19 -7.96 0.85 14.44
N TRP A 20 -8.64 1.99 14.42
CA TRP A 20 -8.90 2.78 13.22
C TRP A 20 -7.86 3.85 12.93
N SER A 21 -6.86 4.06 13.79
CA SER A 21 -5.84 5.11 13.59
C SER A 21 -5.12 4.97 12.24
N ALA A 22 -4.71 3.76 11.85
CA ALA A 22 -4.05 3.52 10.57
C ALA A 22 -4.92 3.94 9.37
N VAL A 23 -6.21 3.61 9.42
CA VAL A 23 -7.21 3.93 8.38
C VAL A 23 -7.50 5.44 8.34
N ASN A 24 -7.62 6.06 9.51
CA ASN A 24 -8.05 7.46 9.65
C ASN A 24 -6.91 8.47 9.50
N LYS A 25 -5.66 8.05 9.73
CA LYS A 25 -4.51 8.96 9.80
C LYS A 25 -3.33 8.56 8.92
N GLY A 26 -3.28 7.33 8.41
CA GLY A 26 -2.24 6.90 7.47
C GLY A 26 -2.72 6.83 6.02
N TYR A 27 -1.89 6.23 5.17
CA TYR A 27 -2.23 5.86 3.81
C TYR A 27 -2.09 4.35 3.63
N GLU A 28 -3.13 3.75 3.06
CA GLU A 28 -3.12 2.35 2.66
C GLU A 28 -2.65 2.22 1.21
N ILE A 29 -1.66 1.39 1.01
CA ILE A 29 -1.25 0.91 -0.29
C ILE A 29 -1.88 -0.47 -0.49
N GLN A 30 -2.85 -0.54 -1.41
CA GLN A 30 -3.73 -1.69 -1.56
C GLN A 30 -3.02 -2.96 -2.02
N ILE A 31 -3.52 -4.11 -1.55
CA ILE A 31 -3.31 -5.45 -2.09
C ILE A 31 -4.68 -6.11 -2.34
N ASP A 32 -5.17 -6.04 -3.58
CA ASP A 32 -6.32 -6.79 -4.08
C ASP A 32 -6.26 -6.80 -5.62
N ALA A 33 -6.11 -7.98 -6.22
CA ALA A 33 -5.96 -8.11 -7.67
C ALA A 33 -7.27 -7.92 -8.44
N THR A 34 -8.41 -7.98 -7.77
CA THR A 34 -9.76 -8.12 -8.34
C THR A 34 -10.71 -6.98 -7.99
N ASP A 35 -10.34 -6.10 -7.04
CA ASP A 35 -11.13 -4.92 -6.70
C ASP A 35 -11.28 -3.97 -7.91
N ALA A 36 -12.17 -2.98 -7.74
CA ALA A 36 -12.39 -1.90 -8.67
C ALA A 36 -11.07 -1.23 -9.10
N VAL A 37 -11.05 -0.74 -10.34
CA VAL A 37 -9.85 -0.20 -10.98
C VAL A 37 -9.23 0.95 -10.17
N ASP A 38 -10.04 1.77 -9.49
CA ASP A 38 -9.58 2.86 -8.64
C ASP A 38 -9.04 2.41 -7.27
N ARG A 39 -9.20 1.12 -6.94
CA ARG A 39 -8.93 0.52 -5.62
C ARG A 39 -8.21 -0.84 -5.71
N THR A 40 -7.55 -1.15 -6.82
CA THR A 40 -6.80 -2.40 -6.97
C THR A 40 -5.36 -2.28 -6.42
N THR A 41 -4.63 -3.40 -6.33
CA THR A 41 -3.21 -3.47 -5.96
C THR A 41 -2.40 -2.31 -6.53
N GLY A 42 -1.74 -1.55 -5.65
CA GLY A 42 -0.94 -0.39 -6.01
C GLY A 42 -1.64 0.95 -5.85
N ALA A 43 -2.96 0.97 -5.66
CA ALA A 43 -3.68 2.19 -5.35
C ALA A 43 -3.28 2.73 -3.97
N VAL A 44 -3.24 4.06 -3.84
CA VAL A 44 -3.36 4.72 -2.55
C VAL A 44 -4.85 4.75 -2.24
N TYR A 45 -5.31 3.84 -1.40
CA TYR A 45 -6.72 3.44 -1.33
C TYR A 45 -7.63 4.65 -1.05
N SER A 46 -8.62 4.89 -1.91
CA SER A 46 -9.53 6.05 -1.90
C SER A 46 -8.90 7.44 -2.20
N PHE A 47 -7.59 7.52 -2.49
CA PHE A 47 -6.91 8.79 -2.82
C PHE A 47 -6.38 8.85 -4.25
N GLN A 48 -5.75 7.79 -4.75
CA GLN A 48 -5.18 7.75 -6.10
C GLN A 48 -5.07 6.33 -6.63
N SER A 49 -5.74 6.05 -7.76
CA SER A 49 -5.62 4.79 -8.50
C SER A 49 -4.17 4.55 -8.96
N ALA A 50 -3.78 3.29 -9.10
CA ALA A 50 -2.54 2.91 -9.75
C ALA A 50 -2.58 3.21 -11.26
N ASN A 51 -1.41 3.30 -11.89
CA ASN A 51 -1.28 3.19 -13.33
C ASN A 51 -1.60 1.74 -13.74
N ILE A 52 -2.86 1.51 -14.11
CA ILE A 52 -3.42 0.20 -14.43
C ILE A 52 -2.65 -0.50 -15.54
N LYS A 53 -2.29 0.24 -16.59
CA LYS A 53 -1.51 -0.33 -17.69
C LYS A 53 -0.15 -0.85 -17.21
N ALA A 54 0.55 -0.10 -16.37
CA ALA A 54 1.84 -0.53 -15.84
C ALA A 54 1.68 -1.67 -14.81
N ARG A 55 0.65 -1.61 -13.97
CA ARG A 55 0.30 -2.65 -13.00
C ARG A 55 -0.02 -3.97 -13.68
N ASP A 56 -0.86 -3.98 -14.71
CA ASP A 56 -1.28 -5.20 -15.41
C ASP A 56 -0.13 -5.89 -16.15
N GLN A 57 0.90 -5.12 -16.54
CA GLN A 57 2.10 -5.68 -17.18
C GLN A 57 2.96 -6.50 -16.21
N VAL A 58 2.87 -6.23 -14.90
CA VAL A 58 3.80 -6.79 -13.92
C VAL A 58 3.13 -7.54 -12.78
N LEU A 59 1.84 -7.33 -12.51
CA LEU A 59 1.15 -8.00 -11.42
C LEU A 59 1.10 -9.51 -11.68
N ARG A 60 1.62 -10.28 -10.73
CA ARG A 60 1.48 -11.73 -10.72
C ARG A 60 0.14 -12.12 -10.10
N PRO A 61 -0.52 -13.18 -10.60
CA PRO A 61 -1.83 -13.59 -10.12
C PRO A 61 -1.80 -14.05 -8.65
N PRO A 62 -2.97 -14.10 -7.98
CA PRO A 62 -3.09 -14.63 -6.62
C PRO A 62 -2.41 -16.00 -6.44
N GLY A 63 -1.74 -16.18 -5.30
CA GLY A 63 -0.92 -17.36 -5.01
C GLY A 63 0.54 -17.27 -5.47
N GLN A 64 0.92 -16.20 -6.18
CA GLN A 64 2.31 -15.91 -6.53
C GLN A 64 2.86 -14.72 -5.73
N TRP A 65 4.17 -14.75 -5.47
CA TRP A 65 4.86 -13.66 -4.80
C TRP A 65 5.01 -12.44 -5.70
N ASN A 66 4.54 -11.30 -5.26
CA ASN A 66 4.88 -9.99 -5.81
C ASN A 66 5.93 -9.32 -4.91
N SER A 67 6.82 -8.53 -5.50
CA SER A 67 7.72 -7.63 -4.78
C SER A 67 7.09 -6.24 -4.72
N TYR A 68 7.12 -5.64 -3.54
CA TYR A 68 6.55 -4.32 -3.30
C TYR A 68 7.60 -3.40 -2.71
N GLU A 69 7.82 -2.26 -3.36
CA GLU A 69 8.66 -1.20 -2.83
C GLU A 69 7.79 0.06 -2.69
N ILE A 70 7.69 0.54 -1.46
CA ILE A 70 6.95 1.75 -1.10
C ILE A 70 8.01 2.76 -0.65
N LYS A 71 8.17 3.81 -1.45
CA LYS A 71 9.15 4.86 -1.20
C LYS A 71 8.45 6.13 -0.74
N VAL A 72 8.76 6.57 0.46
CA VAL A 72 8.26 7.81 1.04
C VAL A 72 9.41 8.79 1.20
N GLN A 73 9.31 9.98 0.60
CA GLN A 73 10.30 11.04 0.73
C GLN A 73 9.59 12.39 0.87
N GLY A 74 9.62 12.95 2.08
CA GLY A 74 8.73 14.05 2.43
C GLY A 74 7.27 13.61 2.34
N GLU A 75 6.43 14.42 1.71
CA GLU A 75 5.01 14.10 1.45
C GLU A 75 4.77 13.33 0.15
N ARG A 76 5.84 12.86 -0.52
CA ARG A 76 5.72 12.10 -1.77
C ARG A 76 5.82 10.61 -1.50
N LEU A 77 4.82 9.86 -1.97
CA LEU A 77 4.70 8.41 -1.86
C LEU A 77 4.73 7.79 -3.26
N GLN A 78 5.69 6.89 -3.49
CA GLN A 78 5.84 6.16 -4.75
C GLN A 78 5.68 4.68 -4.49
N VAL A 79 4.93 4.00 -5.36
CA VAL A 79 4.68 2.56 -5.27
C VAL A 79 5.28 1.88 -6.49
N PHE A 80 6.13 0.89 -6.26
CA PHE A 80 6.70 0.02 -7.27
C PHE A 80 6.25 -1.40 -7.04
N LEU A 81 5.71 -2.02 -8.09
CA LEU A 81 5.29 -3.41 -8.10
C LEU A 81 6.22 -4.17 -9.05
N ASN A 82 6.88 -5.21 -8.53
CA ASN A 82 7.85 -6.02 -9.29
C ASN A 82 8.88 -5.16 -10.07
N GLY A 83 9.36 -4.08 -9.44
CA GLY A 83 10.36 -3.17 -10.00
C GLY A 83 9.83 -2.08 -10.95
N VAL A 84 8.53 -2.08 -11.27
CA VAL A 84 7.91 -1.03 -12.10
C VAL A 84 7.15 -0.06 -11.24
N LYS A 85 7.40 1.24 -11.42
CA LYS A 85 6.64 2.30 -10.74
C LYS A 85 5.21 2.33 -11.26
N ILE A 86 4.25 2.08 -10.38
CA ILE A 86 2.82 2.05 -10.71
C ILE A 86 2.04 3.16 -10.02
N ASN A 87 2.61 3.85 -9.03
CA ASN A 87 1.95 5.00 -8.40
C ASN A 87 2.97 6.07 -7.99
N ASP A 88 2.57 7.33 -8.06
CA ASP A 88 3.37 8.51 -7.69
C ASP A 88 2.40 9.56 -7.10
N PHE A 89 2.14 9.44 -5.81
CA PHE A 89 1.19 10.24 -5.06
C PHE A 89 1.94 11.32 -4.28
N THR A 90 1.36 12.51 -4.18
CA THR A 90 1.86 13.59 -3.33
C THR A 90 0.76 13.96 -2.36
N ASN A 91 1.01 13.73 -1.08
CA ASN A 91 0.12 14.13 -0.02
C ASN A 91 0.00 15.67 0.03
N LYS A 92 -1.22 16.14 0.26
CA LYS A 92 -1.58 17.55 0.48
C LYS A 92 -2.43 17.73 1.73
N ASP A 93 -2.79 16.64 2.41
CA ASP A 93 -3.57 16.62 3.63
C ASP A 93 -2.64 16.83 4.84
N PRO A 94 -2.72 17.98 5.51
CA PRO A 94 -1.88 18.26 6.67
C PRO A 94 -2.23 17.39 7.89
N GLU A 95 -3.38 16.70 7.90
CA GLU A 95 -3.79 15.82 8.99
C GLU A 95 -3.27 14.37 8.85
N ARG A 96 -2.62 14.05 7.72
CA ARG A 96 -2.06 12.73 7.40
C ARG A 96 -0.62 12.88 6.90
N SER A 97 0.30 13.31 7.74
CA SER A 97 1.70 13.49 7.29
C SER A 97 2.34 12.14 6.95
N LEU A 98 3.11 12.11 5.86
CA LEU A 98 3.97 10.99 5.51
C LEU A 98 5.41 11.16 6.02
N THR A 99 5.72 12.30 6.65
CA THR A 99 7.09 12.61 7.09
C THR A 99 7.51 11.87 8.36
N ASP A 100 6.54 11.39 9.13
CA ASP A 100 6.71 10.57 10.31
C ASP A 100 5.61 9.51 10.42
N GLY A 101 5.70 8.64 11.44
CA GLY A 101 4.70 7.62 11.73
C GLY A 101 5.14 6.20 11.47
N TYR A 102 4.19 5.29 11.57
CA TYR A 102 4.40 3.85 11.56
C TYR A 102 4.14 3.23 10.19
N ILE A 103 4.69 2.03 10.01
CA ILE A 103 4.38 1.14 8.89
C ILE A 103 3.57 -0.04 9.46
N GLY A 104 2.50 -0.42 8.77
CA GLY A 104 1.58 -1.47 9.20
C GLY A 104 1.27 -2.44 8.07
N LEU A 105 0.99 -3.69 8.42
CA LEU A 105 0.51 -4.72 7.50
C LEU A 105 -0.93 -5.06 7.91
N GLN A 106 -1.84 -5.01 6.96
CA GLN A 106 -3.25 -5.27 7.21
C GLN A 106 -3.61 -6.70 6.81
N ASN A 107 -4.47 -7.32 7.61
CA ASN A 107 -5.36 -8.38 7.14
C ASN A 107 -6.79 -7.86 7.28
N HIS A 108 -7.52 -7.70 6.19
CA HIS A 108 -8.80 -6.98 6.19
C HIS A 108 -9.91 -7.80 6.88
N GLY A 109 -10.03 -9.08 6.55
CA GLY A 109 -11.07 -9.97 7.06
C GLY A 109 -10.57 -11.32 7.55
N ALA A 110 -11.35 -11.98 8.40
CA ALA A 110 -10.99 -13.28 8.96
C ALA A 110 -10.90 -14.41 7.90
N GLY A 111 -11.50 -14.20 6.73
CA GLY A 111 -11.44 -15.13 5.60
C GLY A 111 -10.29 -14.86 4.62
N ASP A 112 -9.68 -13.66 4.70
CA ASP A 112 -8.63 -13.22 3.81
C ASP A 112 -7.29 -13.89 4.16
N GLN A 113 -6.59 -14.37 3.13
CA GLN A 113 -5.30 -15.02 3.26
C GLN A 113 -4.21 -14.25 2.52
N VAL A 114 -3.44 -13.46 3.28
CA VAL A 114 -2.26 -12.76 2.80
C VAL A 114 -1.00 -13.28 3.48
N SER A 115 0.13 -13.24 2.78
CA SER A 115 1.43 -13.62 3.33
C SER A 115 2.47 -12.58 2.97
N PHE A 116 3.31 -12.23 3.94
CA PHE A 116 4.43 -11.31 3.77
C PHE A 116 5.74 -12.03 4.11
N ARG A 117 6.82 -11.68 3.41
CA ARG A 117 8.18 -12.13 3.70
C ARG A 117 9.18 -11.09 3.23
N ASP A 118 10.43 -11.22 3.68
CA ASP A 118 11.54 -10.35 3.28
C ASP A 118 11.25 -8.85 3.47
N ILE A 119 10.55 -8.53 4.57
CA ILE A 119 10.21 -7.15 4.91
C ILE A 119 11.47 -6.43 5.38
N GLN A 120 11.84 -5.38 4.67
CA GLN A 120 13.04 -4.61 4.91
C GLN A 120 12.70 -3.13 4.95
N LEU A 121 13.41 -2.39 5.78
CA LEU A 121 13.29 -0.94 5.89
C LEU A 121 14.64 -0.29 5.64
N LYS A 122 14.64 0.78 4.85
CA LYS A 122 15.80 1.64 4.64
C LYS A 122 15.40 3.10 4.82
N GLU A 123 16.02 3.76 5.77
CA GLU A 123 15.89 5.21 5.92
C GLU A 123 16.54 5.92 4.73
N LEU A 124 15.86 6.96 4.23
CA LEU A 124 16.37 7.81 3.16
C LEU A 124 17.10 9.03 3.76
N PRO A 125 18.11 9.57 3.07
CA PRO A 125 18.73 10.82 3.48
C PRO A 125 17.70 11.96 3.57
N SER A 126 17.85 12.81 4.58
CA SER A 126 17.10 14.05 4.75
C SER A 126 17.50 15.12 3.73
#